data_AF-E0I9D6-F1
#
_entry.id   AF-E0I9D6-F1
#
_cell.length_a   1.000
_cell.length_b   1.000
_cell.length_c   1.000
_cell.angle_alpha   90.00
_cell.angle_beta   90.00
_cell.angle_gamma   90.00
#
_symmetry.space_group_name_H-M   'P 1'
#
loop_
_entity.id
_entity.type
_entity.pdbx_description
1 polymer ?
#
loop_
_entity_poly.entity_id
_entity_poly.type
_entity_poly.pdbx_seq_one_letter_code
_entity_poly.pdbx_strand_id
1 'polypeptide(L)'
;MYNYYLKPDKLTNGVISKILENSWRNNPTIAKVDLKKIHQVLVEHNIFGEVAENIFVPVFKEKEKIGEKLLEGIQLHIDRGNEEPENKVNHVSLFPQKGFVLKDGIYGAAFGRFKYVYRSKGIRIFWFESGLIEYRAVYSTIDKYGFQYTAEEFDGCNIFDDIELDDIMHSPLNEAFGNGKILISNLAKIKKDFVRDYPIEYLLYPPDVEELSSFSVQLREQIWDSIIELIKELALNMKFKDERSDLINFLTDFMEEQSIQPNAYHIISLFDFYRENQTKINQSDFAELLSIIRKQSSPIDNTSNPIDASLLINQLEATPKGTENAGVYHDIIFQCLTQIFSGALKRGQKEVSLNEGRKRIDIVFDNHDNTGFFAYIRDRYQIFCPKIFIECKNYSSDPKNPEMDQLLGRFGQYSGKFGILLCREVTNYEKLLQRCKDAMHQAKGHIIFFEDKDIKILLELKKASNEEGIMEYLSNKWDELILNN
;
A
#
# COMPACT_ATOMS: atom_id res chain seq x y z
N MET A 1 1.49 4.22 39.59
CA MET A 1 0.41 4.29 38.58
C MET A 1 0.97 5.07 37.41
N TYR A 2 1.12 4.45 36.24
CA TYR A 2 1.54 5.20 35.04
C TYR A 2 0.45 6.23 34.71
N ASN A 3 0.83 7.47 34.44
CA ASN A 3 -0.08 8.44 33.84
C ASN A 3 -0.19 8.11 32.35
N TYR A 4 -1.40 7.71 31.93
CA TYR A 4 -1.76 7.47 30.54
C TYR A 4 -2.12 8.79 29.86
N TYR A 5 -1.65 9.01 28.63
CA TYR A 5 -1.95 10.19 27.81
C TYR A 5 -3.23 10.03 26.98
N LEU A 6 -3.52 8.82 26.53
CA LEU A 6 -4.71 8.49 25.76
C LEU A 6 -5.93 8.49 26.68
N LYS A 7 -6.98 9.16 26.21
CA LYS A 7 -8.30 9.03 26.82
C LYS A 7 -8.77 7.56 26.68
N PRO A 8 -9.54 7.04 27.64
CA PRO A 8 -10.12 5.71 27.53
C PRO A 8 -10.96 5.57 26.25
N ASP A 9 -10.63 4.59 25.42
CA ASP A 9 -11.43 4.24 24.24
C ASP A 9 -12.82 3.77 24.67
N LYS A 10 -13.84 4.12 23.89
CA LYS A 10 -15.24 3.80 24.22
C LYS A 10 -15.55 2.33 24.01
N LEU A 11 -14.90 1.69 23.03
CA LEU A 11 -15.17 0.32 22.61
C LEU A 11 -14.90 -0.69 23.73
N THR A 12 -13.76 -0.53 24.41
CA THR A 12 -13.29 -1.45 25.45
C THR A 12 -13.11 -0.76 26.81
N ASN A 13 -13.64 0.46 26.94
CA ASN A 13 -13.55 1.28 28.14
C ASN A 13 -12.08 1.37 28.63
N GLY A 14 -11.20 1.84 27.74
CA GLY A 14 -9.79 2.16 27.99
C GLY A 14 -8.78 1.02 27.84
N VAL A 15 -9.20 -0.20 27.50
CA VAL A 15 -8.25 -1.33 27.36
C VAL A 15 -7.38 -1.12 26.12
N ILE A 16 -7.95 -0.76 24.99
CA ILE A 16 -7.20 -0.57 23.74
C ILE A 16 -6.27 0.63 23.86
N SER A 17 -6.73 1.75 24.43
CA SER A 17 -5.88 2.91 24.72
C SER A 17 -4.67 2.52 25.58
N LYS A 18 -4.90 1.72 26.63
CA LYS A 18 -3.84 1.24 27.52
C LYS A 18 -2.84 0.33 26.80
N ILE A 19 -3.32 -0.59 25.95
CA ILE A 19 -2.47 -1.50 25.19
C ILE A 19 -1.59 -0.73 24.20
N LEU A 20 -2.15 0.29 23.52
CA LEU A 20 -1.39 1.15 22.60
C LEU A 20 -0.27 1.91 23.32
N GLU A 21 -0.57 2.53 24.46
CA GLU A 21 0.45 3.24 25.23
C GLU A 21 1.51 2.32 25.85
N ASN A 22 1.11 1.14 26.32
CA ASN A 22 2.07 0.14 26.80
C ASN A 22 2.99 -0.30 25.65
N SER A 23 2.43 -0.50 24.45
CA SER A 23 3.21 -0.84 23.25
C SER A 23 4.18 0.28 22.86
N TRP A 24 3.75 1.54 22.94
CA TRP A 24 4.61 2.71 22.75
C TRP A 24 5.78 2.74 23.74
N ARG A 25 5.53 2.37 25.01
CA ARG A 25 6.56 2.28 26.06
C ARG A 25 7.42 1.01 25.96
N ASN A 26 7.35 0.26 24.86
CA ASN A 26 8.02 -1.03 24.67
C ASN A 26 7.70 -2.06 25.77
N ASN A 27 6.47 -2.03 26.29
CA ASN A 27 5.96 -3.03 27.22
C ASN A 27 5.00 -3.99 26.46
N PRO A 28 5.49 -5.14 25.98
CA PRO A 28 4.73 -6.02 25.09
C PRO A 28 3.63 -6.81 25.81
N THR A 29 3.64 -6.88 27.15
CA THR A 29 2.73 -7.75 27.91
C THR A 29 1.30 -7.26 27.86
N ILE A 30 0.40 -8.13 27.41
CA ILE A 30 -1.04 -7.92 27.42
C ILE A 30 -1.61 -8.62 28.66
N ALA A 31 -2.33 -7.92 29.52
CA ALA A 31 -2.90 -8.56 30.70
C ALA A 31 -4.05 -9.50 30.34
N LYS A 32 -4.16 -10.66 31.01
CA LYS A 32 -5.28 -11.60 30.82
C LYS A 32 -6.66 -10.95 30.99
N VAL A 33 -6.76 -10.01 31.93
CA VAL A 33 -7.99 -9.21 32.17
C VAL A 33 -8.36 -8.36 30.96
N ASP A 34 -7.37 -7.85 30.23
CA ASP A 34 -7.58 -7.04 29.04
C ASP A 34 -8.11 -7.88 27.88
N LEU A 35 -7.55 -9.08 27.65
CA LEU A 35 -8.05 -10.03 26.66
C LEU A 35 -9.49 -10.45 26.94
N LYS A 36 -9.84 -10.73 28.20
CA LYS A 36 -11.21 -11.09 28.60
C LYS A 36 -12.20 -9.95 28.32
N LYS A 37 -11.79 -8.70 28.55
CA LYS A 37 -12.63 -7.53 28.29
C LYS A 37 -12.81 -7.29 26.79
N ILE A 38 -11.75 -7.45 25.99
CA ILE A 38 -11.86 -7.42 24.52
C ILE A 38 -12.81 -8.52 24.03
N HIS A 39 -12.66 -9.75 24.54
CA HIS A 39 -13.52 -10.87 24.18
C HIS A 39 -14.99 -10.57 24.48
N GLN A 40 -15.31 -10.03 25.66
CA GLN A 40 -16.68 -9.64 25.99
C GLN A 40 -17.24 -8.63 24.97
N VAL A 41 -16.46 -7.63 24.57
CA VAL A 41 -16.89 -6.65 23.57
C VAL A 41 -17.10 -7.28 22.20
N LEU A 42 -16.26 -8.24 21.80
CA LEU A 42 -16.44 -9.00 20.55
C LEU A 42 -17.75 -9.80 20.55
N VAL A 43 -18.14 -10.38 21.70
CA VAL A 43 -19.44 -11.05 21.88
C VAL A 43 -20.58 -10.05 21.73
N GLU A 44 -20.51 -8.90 22.40
CA GLU A 44 -21.52 -7.84 22.33
C GLU A 44 -21.70 -7.28 20.91
N HIS A 45 -20.65 -7.29 20.09
CA HIS A 45 -20.68 -6.87 18.69
C HIS A 45 -21.10 -7.97 17.70
N ASN A 46 -21.48 -9.16 18.18
CA ASN A 46 -21.88 -10.32 17.37
C ASN A 46 -20.82 -10.71 16.32
N ILE A 47 -19.54 -10.74 16.71
CA ILE A 47 -18.43 -11.05 15.80
C ILE A 47 -18.29 -12.54 15.53
N PHE A 48 -18.72 -13.39 16.47
CA PHE A 48 -18.56 -14.84 16.38
C PHE A 48 -19.64 -15.46 15.48
N GLY A 49 -19.21 -16.02 14.35
CA GLY A 49 -20.07 -16.61 13.32
C GLY A 49 -19.75 -18.08 13.05
N GLU A 50 -20.30 -18.62 11.97
CA GLU A 50 -20.00 -19.99 11.55
C GLU A 50 -18.67 -20.06 10.79
N VAL A 51 -17.80 -21.00 11.17
CA VAL A 51 -16.51 -21.24 10.51
C VAL A 51 -16.38 -22.71 10.17
N ALA A 52 -15.85 -23.01 8.97
CA ALA A 52 -15.65 -24.38 8.51
C ALA A 52 -14.35 -24.95 9.08
N GLU A 53 -14.45 -26.17 9.61
CA GLU A 53 -13.29 -27.00 9.97
C GLU A 53 -12.82 -27.82 8.76
N ASN A 54 -13.76 -28.46 8.07
CA ASN A 54 -13.49 -29.28 6.89
C ASN A 54 -14.53 -29.05 5.81
N ILE A 55 -14.11 -29.15 4.55
CA ILE A 55 -15.01 -29.10 3.39
C ILE A 55 -14.57 -30.16 2.40
N PHE A 56 -15.54 -30.94 1.90
CA PHE A 56 -15.32 -31.91 0.84
C PHE A 56 -16.49 -31.92 -0.14
N VAL A 57 -16.25 -31.37 -1.33
CA VAL A 57 -17.21 -31.35 -2.44
C VAL A 57 -16.63 -32.18 -3.59
N PRO A 58 -17.11 -33.42 -3.82
CA PRO A 58 -16.59 -34.26 -4.89
C PRO A 58 -17.03 -33.78 -6.28
N VAL A 59 -16.22 -34.06 -7.32
CA VAL A 59 -16.70 -33.93 -8.72
C VAL A 59 -17.67 -35.08 -9.01
N PHE A 60 -18.96 -34.77 -9.17
CA PHE A 60 -19.97 -35.76 -9.59
C PHE A 60 -19.61 -36.31 -10.99
N LYS A 61 -19.37 -37.62 -11.07
CA LYS A 61 -19.32 -38.34 -12.35
C LYS A 61 -20.69 -38.91 -12.67
N GLU A 62 -21.64 -38.07 -13.05
CA GLU A 62 -22.84 -38.56 -13.72
C GLU A 62 -22.55 -38.71 -15.22
N LYS A 63 -22.58 -39.95 -15.71
CA LYS A 63 -22.74 -40.24 -17.14
C LYS A 63 -24.17 -39.85 -17.52
N GLU A 64 -24.44 -38.61 -17.91
CA GLU A 64 -25.76 -38.26 -18.44
C GLU A 64 -25.73 -37.13 -19.48
N LYS A 65 -26.65 -37.25 -20.45
CA LYS A 65 -26.63 -36.55 -21.74
C LYS A 65 -26.76 -35.03 -21.55
N ILE A 66 -25.78 -34.31 -22.10
CA ILE A 66 -25.60 -32.85 -22.02
C ILE A 66 -26.76 -32.03 -22.64
N GLY A 67 -27.71 -32.66 -23.36
CA GLY A 67 -28.74 -31.97 -24.15
C GLY A 67 -29.95 -31.43 -23.37
N GLU A 68 -30.31 -32.00 -22.21
CA GLU A 68 -31.58 -31.67 -21.53
C GLU A 68 -31.43 -30.71 -20.32
N LYS A 69 -30.22 -30.54 -19.78
CA LYS A 69 -29.98 -29.76 -18.54
C LYS A 69 -30.18 -28.25 -18.64
N LEU A 70 -30.10 -27.62 -19.82
CA LEU A 70 -30.30 -26.17 -19.91
C LEU A 70 -31.77 -25.80 -19.70
N LEU A 71 -32.69 -26.63 -20.19
CA LEU A 71 -34.12 -26.43 -20.04
C LEU A 71 -34.59 -26.85 -18.64
N GLU A 72 -34.09 -27.97 -18.09
CA GLU A 72 -34.36 -28.34 -16.69
C GLU A 72 -33.76 -27.36 -15.68
N GLY A 73 -32.56 -26.83 -15.94
CA GLY A 73 -31.91 -25.86 -15.04
C GLY A 73 -32.64 -24.52 -14.97
N ILE A 74 -33.24 -24.08 -16.08
CA ILE A 74 -34.11 -22.89 -16.11
C ILE A 74 -35.44 -23.17 -15.39
N GLN A 75 -36.01 -24.36 -15.57
CA GLN A 75 -37.25 -24.76 -14.90
C GLN A 75 -37.06 -24.90 -13.37
N LEU A 76 -35.96 -25.52 -12.93
CA LEU A 76 -35.57 -25.64 -11.52
C LEU A 76 -35.30 -24.29 -10.85
N HIS A 77 -34.83 -23.28 -11.59
CA HIS A 77 -34.63 -21.92 -11.06
C HIS A 77 -35.96 -21.17 -10.85
N ILE A 78 -36.98 -21.47 -11.66
CA ILE A 78 -38.33 -20.93 -11.51
C ILE A 78 -39.02 -21.55 -10.28
N ASP A 79 -38.74 -22.82 -9.98
CA ASP A 79 -39.40 -23.57 -8.89
C ASP A 79 -38.68 -23.44 -7.52
N ARG A 80 -37.43 -22.96 -7.47
CA ARG A 80 -36.59 -22.83 -6.26
C ARG A 80 -36.98 -21.74 -5.26
N GLY A 81 -38.07 -21.00 -5.50
CA GLY A 81 -38.52 -19.96 -4.59
C GLY A 81 -39.00 -20.44 -3.21
N ASN A 82 -39.18 -21.76 -2.98
CA ASN A 82 -39.89 -22.28 -1.81
C ASN A 82 -39.31 -23.56 -1.14
N GLU A 83 -38.10 -24.03 -1.44
CA GLU A 83 -37.54 -25.23 -0.77
C GLU A 83 -36.12 -24.99 -0.21
N GLU A 84 -35.92 -25.32 1.08
CA GLU A 84 -34.59 -25.35 1.71
C GLU A 84 -33.74 -26.47 1.08
N PRO A 85 -32.50 -26.19 0.62
CA PRO A 85 -31.69 -27.20 -0.06
C PRO A 85 -31.08 -28.20 0.93
N GLU A 86 -31.62 -29.43 0.94
CA GLU A 86 -31.16 -30.60 1.74
C GLU A 86 -29.65 -30.95 1.59
N ASN A 87 -28.91 -30.32 0.67
CA ASN A 87 -27.52 -30.65 0.34
C ASN A 87 -26.44 -29.68 0.87
N LYS A 88 -26.77 -28.55 1.50
CA LYS A 88 -25.74 -27.65 2.08
C LYS A 88 -24.92 -28.32 3.20
N VAL A 89 -25.54 -29.23 3.97
CA VAL A 89 -24.98 -29.79 5.21
C VAL A 89 -23.99 -30.94 4.97
N ASN A 90 -24.10 -31.71 3.88
CA ASN A 90 -23.29 -32.92 3.70
C ASN A 90 -21.82 -32.68 3.30
N HIS A 91 -21.47 -31.46 2.86
CA HIS A 91 -20.16 -31.16 2.30
C HIS A 91 -19.28 -30.26 3.17
N VAL A 92 -19.87 -29.59 4.17
CA VAL A 92 -19.18 -28.63 5.05
C VAL A 92 -19.33 -29.10 6.48
N SER A 93 -18.22 -29.46 7.11
CA SER A 93 -18.13 -29.68 8.55
C SER A 93 -17.74 -28.37 9.22
N LEU A 94 -18.65 -27.79 9.97
CA LEU A 94 -18.41 -26.59 10.77
C LEU A 94 -17.74 -26.94 12.09
N PHE A 95 -17.01 -25.98 12.65
CA PHE A 95 -16.59 -26.06 14.05
C PHE A 95 -17.82 -26.15 14.98
N PRO A 96 -17.75 -26.90 16.08
CA PRO A 96 -18.85 -27.01 17.05
C PRO A 96 -19.22 -25.67 17.70
N GLN A 97 -18.27 -24.74 17.74
CA GLN A 97 -18.41 -23.44 18.37
C GLN A 97 -18.33 -22.34 17.32
N LYS A 98 -19.07 -21.27 17.54
CA LYS A 98 -18.96 -20.07 16.72
C LYS A 98 -17.59 -19.44 16.90
N GLY A 99 -17.05 -18.92 15.81
CA GLY A 99 -15.71 -18.37 15.74
C GLY A 99 -15.58 -17.34 14.63
N PHE A 100 -14.40 -16.74 14.56
CA PHE A 100 -14.00 -15.93 13.42
C PHE A 100 -12.51 -16.13 13.15
N VAL A 101 -12.07 -15.78 11.94
CA VAL A 101 -10.66 -15.78 11.57
C VAL A 101 -10.03 -14.48 12.07
N LEU A 102 -9.23 -14.56 13.14
CA LEU A 102 -8.48 -13.44 13.69
C LEU A 102 -7.31 -13.05 12.79
N LYS A 103 -6.63 -14.06 12.21
CA LYS A 103 -5.55 -13.87 11.25
C LYS A 103 -5.68 -14.88 10.12
N ASP A 104 -5.70 -14.38 8.88
CA ASP A 104 -5.67 -15.21 7.68
C ASP A 104 -4.28 -15.11 7.00
N GLY A 105 -3.53 -16.21 7.04
CA GLY A 105 -2.20 -16.34 6.45
C GLY A 105 -2.17 -17.33 5.28
N ILE A 106 -3.32 -17.60 4.66
CA ILE A 106 -3.41 -18.52 3.52
C ILE A 106 -2.83 -17.90 2.24
N TYR A 107 -2.10 -18.67 1.45
CA TYR A 107 -1.54 -18.24 0.17
C TYR A 107 -1.62 -19.33 -0.90
N GLY A 108 -1.60 -18.92 -2.17
CA GLY A 108 -1.59 -19.84 -3.32
C GLY A 108 -0.27 -20.61 -3.41
N ALA A 109 -0.33 -21.92 -3.68
CA ALA A 109 0.85 -22.78 -3.71
C ALA A 109 0.97 -23.56 -5.03
N ALA A 110 2.03 -23.30 -5.78
CA ALA A 110 2.21 -23.82 -7.15
C ALA A 110 3.15 -25.06 -7.27
N PHE A 111 3.89 -25.43 -6.22
CA PHE A 111 4.90 -26.49 -6.31
C PHE A 111 4.34 -27.89 -5.96
N GLY A 112 4.23 -28.78 -6.97
CA GLY A 112 3.89 -30.19 -6.80
C GLY A 112 3.63 -30.92 -8.13
N ARG A 113 3.98 -32.22 -8.25
CA ARG A 113 3.81 -33.05 -9.46
C ARG A 113 2.34 -33.44 -9.79
N PHE A 114 1.36 -32.80 -9.15
CA PHE A 114 -0.06 -33.12 -9.29
C PHE A 114 -0.80 -32.06 -10.12
N LYS A 115 -1.85 -32.46 -10.84
CA LYS A 115 -2.68 -31.59 -11.67
C LYS A 115 -3.79 -30.95 -10.83
N TYR A 116 -3.51 -29.80 -10.21
CA TYR A 116 -4.49 -28.99 -9.49
C TYR A 116 -5.02 -27.86 -10.39
N VAL A 117 -6.31 -27.53 -10.26
CA VAL A 117 -6.90 -26.27 -10.76
C VAL A 117 -6.54 -25.13 -9.82
N TYR A 118 -6.63 -25.39 -8.51
CA TYR A 118 -6.24 -24.45 -7.47
C TYR A 118 -5.63 -25.20 -6.30
N ARG A 119 -4.64 -24.60 -5.65
CA ARG A 119 -4.08 -25.10 -4.40
C ARG A 119 -3.66 -23.93 -3.54
N SER A 120 -4.02 -23.98 -2.27
CA SER A 120 -3.56 -23.05 -1.26
C SER A 120 -3.14 -23.80 -0.01
N LYS A 121 -2.24 -23.17 0.74
CA LYS A 121 -1.83 -23.62 2.06
C LYS A 121 -1.46 -22.40 2.89
N GLY A 122 -1.39 -22.58 4.20
CA GLY A 122 -0.94 -21.54 5.09
C GLY A 122 -1.50 -21.79 6.47
N ILE A 123 -1.85 -20.71 7.15
CA ILE A 123 -2.30 -20.76 8.54
C ILE A 123 -3.52 -19.88 8.69
N ARG A 124 -4.39 -20.28 9.62
CA ARG A 124 -5.45 -19.42 10.13
C ARG A 124 -5.42 -19.48 11.64
N ILE A 125 -5.57 -18.33 12.26
CA ILE A 125 -5.79 -18.24 13.70
C ILE A 125 -7.26 -17.94 13.91
N PHE A 126 -7.94 -18.85 14.61
CA PHE A 126 -9.35 -18.73 14.94
C PHE A 126 -9.50 -18.24 16.37
N TRP A 127 -10.51 -17.41 16.62
CA TRP A 127 -10.96 -17.08 17.96
C TRP A 127 -12.42 -17.49 18.10
N PHE A 128 -12.70 -18.38 19.04
CA PHE A 128 -14.01 -18.93 19.33
C PHE A 128 -14.72 -18.22 20.49
N GLU A 129 -16.04 -18.30 20.49
CA GLU A 129 -16.92 -17.69 21.49
C GLU A 129 -16.67 -18.21 22.92
N SER A 130 -16.10 -19.42 23.07
CA SER A 130 -15.66 -19.93 24.39
C SER A 130 -14.42 -19.27 24.96
N GLY A 131 -13.75 -18.39 24.21
CA GLY A 131 -12.45 -17.82 24.57
C GLY A 131 -11.25 -18.65 24.10
N LEU A 132 -11.47 -19.78 23.44
CA LEU A 132 -10.44 -20.58 22.80
C LEU A 132 -9.89 -19.84 21.56
N ILE A 133 -8.57 -19.76 21.45
CA ILE A 133 -7.84 -19.21 20.30
C ILE A 133 -6.95 -20.32 19.77
N GLU A 134 -7.10 -20.68 18.50
CA GLU A 134 -6.40 -21.81 17.89
C GLU A 134 -5.61 -21.38 16.66
N TYR A 135 -4.35 -21.78 16.62
CA TYR A 135 -3.52 -21.73 15.43
C TYR A 135 -3.70 -23.04 14.66
N ARG A 136 -4.22 -22.95 13.44
CA ARG A 136 -4.45 -24.11 12.57
C ARG A 136 -3.70 -24.01 11.25
N ALA A 137 -3.10 -25.12 10.85
CA ALA A 137 -2.57 -25.28 9.50
C ALA A 137 -3.74 -25.51 8.54
N VAL A 138 -3.80 -24.72 7.47
CA VAL A 138 -4.90 -24.77 6.51
C VAL A 138 -4.39 -25.24 5.17
N TYR A 139 -5.10 -26.19 4.57
CA TYR A 139 -4.82 -26.71 3.23
C TYR A 139 -6.09 -26.73 2.42
N SER A 140 -6.00 -26.31 1.16
CA SER A 140 -7.12 -26.37 0.23
C SER A 140 -6.66 -26.75 -1.18
N THR A 141 -7.44 -27.59 -1.84
CA THR A 141 -7.20 -28.05 -3.21
C THR A 141 -8.49 -28.04 -4.01
N ILE A 142 -8.37 -27.71 -5.29
CA ILE A 142 -9.39 -27.97 -6.31
C ILE A 142 -8.71 -28.78 -7.39
N ASP A 143 -9.14 -30.02 -7.59
CA ASP A 143 -8.58 -30.92 -8.59
C ASP A 143 -9.65 -31.83 -9.23
N LYS A 144 -9.21 -32.88 -9.91
CA LYS A 144 -10.09 -33.84 -10.59
C LYS A 144 -11.02 -34.61 -9.64
N TYR A 145 -10.75 -34.60 -8.33
CA TYR A 145 -11.55 -35.25 -7.29
C TYR A 145 -12.54 -34.30 -6.65
N GLY A 146 -12.32 -32.99 -6.71
CA GLY A 146 -13.25 -31.98 -6.21
C GLY A 146 -12.58 -30.83 -5.51
N PHE A 147 -13.35 -30.15 -4.67
CA PHE A 147 -12.87 -29.14 -3.73
C PHE A 147 -12.69 -29.76 -2.35
N GLN A 148 -11.51 -29.57 -1.77
CA GLN A 148 -11.18 -29.95 -0.41
C GLN A 148 -10.64 -28.73 0.35
N TYR A 149 -11.04 -28.59 1.60
CA TYR A 149 -10.46 -27.67 2.58
C TYR A 149 -10.39 -28.36 3.93
N THR A 150 -9.27 -28.19 4.64
CA THR A 150 -9.05 -28.75 5.97
C THR A 150 -8.30 -27.72 6.81
N ALA A 151 -8.75 -27.50 8.04
CA ALA A 151 -8.07 -26.74 9.08
C ALA A 151 -7.61 -27.68 10.20
N GLU A 152 -6.34 -28.08 10.17
CA GLU A 152 -5.74 -29.00 11.14
C GLU A 152 -5.23 -28.23 12.36
N GLU A 153 -5.63 -28.67 13.56
CA GLU A 153 -5.16 -28.11 14.83
C GLU A 153 -3.65 -28.30 15.00
N PHE A 154 -2.97 -27.25 15.46
CA PHE A 154 -1.54 -27.29 15.72
C PHE A 154 -1.19 -26.77 17.12
N ASP A 155 -1.77 -25.64 17.51
CA ASP A 155 -1.59 -25.06 18.85
C ASP A 155 -2.83 -24.26 19.26
N GLY A 156 -3.05 -24.05 20.56
CA GLY A 156 -4.24 -23.37 21.05
C GLY A 156 -4.15 -22.97 22.52
N CYS A 157 -4.87 -21.91 22.88
CA CYS A 157 -4.96 -21.43 24.25
C CYS A 157 -6.37 -20.93 24.55
N ASN A 158 -6.88 -21.12 25.76
CA ASN A 158 -8.13 -20.51 26.20
C ASN A 158 -7.84 -19.33 27.15
N ILE A 159 -8.33 -18.14 26.79
CA ILE A 159 -8.10 -16.91 27.57
C ILE A 159 -8.71 -16.96 28.99
N PHE A 160 -9.62 -17.90 29.25
CA PHE A 160 -10.23 -18.10 30.56
C PHE A 160 -9.41 -19.01 31.47
N ASP A 161 -8.63 -19.94 30.90
CA ASP A 161 -7.78 -20.89 31.61
C ASP A 161 -6.51 -20.24 32.17
N ASP A 162 -5.93 -20.83 33.21
CA ASP A 162 -4.70 -20.33 33.85
C ASP A 162 -3.48 -20.61 32.97
N ILE A 163 -3.28 -19.72 32.00
CA ILE A 163 -2.18 -19.73 31.03
C ILE A 163 -1.23 -18.58 31.36
N GLU A 164 0.07 -18.88 31.42
CA GLU A 164 1.10 -17.85 31.48
C GLU A 164 1.31 -17.24 30.10
N LEU A 165 1.04 -15.94 29.96
CA LEU A 165 1.16 -15.22 28.68
C LEU A 165 2.60 -15.19 28.15
N ASP A 166 3.60 -15.40 29.00
CA ASP A 166 5.01 -15.46 28.63
C ASP A 166 5.32 -16.72 27.78
N ASP A 167 4.59 -17.83 28.00
CA ASP A 167 4.72 -19.04 27.18
C ASP A 167 4.27 -18.80 25.73
N ILE A 168 3.38 -17.83 25.53
CA ILE A 168 2.78 -17.54 24.22
C ILE A 168 3.76 -16.79 23.31
N MET A 169 4.71 -16.03 23.87
CA MET A 169 5.75 -15.36 23.09
C MET A 169 6.64 -16.33 22.29
N HIS A 170 6.72 -17.60 22.75
CA HIS A 170 7.48 -18.66 22.11
C HIS A 170 6.60 -19.63 21.30
N SER A 171 5.29 -19.41 21.27
CA SER A 171 4.31 -20.19 20.51
C SER A 171 3.98 -19.51 19.17
N PRO A 172 3.53 -20.26 18.14
CA PRO A 172 2.90 -19.70 16.95
C PRO A 172 1.76 -18.71 17.23
N LEU A 173 1.10 -18.82 18.39
CA LEU A 173 0.06 -17.89 18.85
C LEU A 173 0.61 -16.47 19.11
N ASN A 174 1.94 -16.27 19.15
CA ASN A 174 2.56 -14.94 19.11
C ASN A 174 2.09 -14.12 17.89
N GLU A 175 1.73 -14.77 16.78
CA GLU A 175 1.16 -14.12 15.60
C GLU A 175 -0.28 -13.59 15.80
N ALA A 176 -0.97 -14.05 16.83
CA ALA A 176 -2.33 -13.65 17.18
C ALA A 176 -2.34 -12.42 18.08
N PHE A 177 -1.59 -12.47 19.19
CA PHE A 177 -1.61 -11.44 20.22
C PHE A 177 -0.30 -11.31 21.00
N GLY A 178 0.82 -11.75 20.41
CA GLY A 178 2.14 -11.79 21.04
C GLY A 178 2.69 -10.45 21.54
N ASN A 179 2.18 -9.34 21.01
CA ASN A 179 2.29 -8.03 21.63
C ASN A 179 1.07 -7.16 21.29
N GLY A 180 0.96 -6.02 21.95
CA GLY A 180 -0.17 -5.11 21.77
C GLY A 180 -0.38 -4.62 20.32
N LYS A 181 0.70 -4.36 19.57
CA LYS A 181 0.61 -3.98 18.15
C LYS A 181 0.01 -5.10 17.30
N ILE A 182 0.48 -6.33 17.49
CA ILE A 182 0.00 -7.50 16.74
C ILE A 182 -1.48 -7.75 17.03
N LEU A 183 -1.87 -7.74 18.32
CA LEU A 183 -3.27 -7.93 18.70
C LEU A 183 -4.16 -6.87 18.05
N ILE A 184 -3.81 -5.59 18.17
CA ILE A 184 -4.62 -4.50 17.62
C ILE A 184 -4.65 -4.54 16.08
N SER A 185 -3.53 -4.90 15.43
CA SER A 185 -3.48 -5.09 13.97
C SER A 185 -4.47 -6.14 13.49
N ASN A 186 -4.52 -7.30 14.16
CA ASN A 186 -5.45 -8.38 13.83
C ASN A 186 -6.91 -7.97 14.13
N LEU A 187 -7.17 -7.37 15.30
CA LEU A 187 -8.49 -6.88 15.70
C LEU A 187 -9.03 -5.79 14.75
N ALA A 188 -8.15 -4.96 14.19
CA ALA A 188 -8.53 -3.94 13.23
C ALA A 188 -8.90 -4.51 11.86
N LYS A 189 -8.66 -5.79 11.57
CA LYS A 189 -8.85 -6.40 10.24
C LYS A 189 -9.92 -7.51 10.19
N ILE A 190 -10.67 -7.70 11.27
CA ILE A 190 -11.74 -8.71 11.32
C ILE A 190 -12.77 -8.40 10.24
N LYS A 191 -13.00 -9.38 9.37
CA LYS A 191 -13.99 -9.29 8.29
C LYS A 191 -15.40 -9.43 8.85
N LYS A 192 -16.35 -8.78 8.20
CA LYS A 192 -17.77 -8.92 8.49
C LYS A 192 -18.20 -10.34 8.11
N ASP A 193 -19.00 -10.97 8.95
CA ASP A 193 -19.58 -12.26 8.62
C ASP A 193 -20.67 -12.09 7.54
N PHE A 194 -20.80 -13.08 6.66
CA PHE A 194 -21.77 -13.06 5.58
C PHE A 194 -22.36 -14.45 5.35
N VAL A 195 -23.55 -14.48 4.72
CA VAL A 195 -24.24 -15.73 4.40
C VAL A 195 -23.49 -16.43 3.28
N ARG A 196 -23.14 -17.70 3.51
CA ARG A 196 -22.41 -18.52 2.55
C ARG A 196 -23.40 -19.43 1.80
N ASP A 197 -23.41 -19.29 0.49
CA ASP A 197 -24.19 -20.10 -0.43
C ASP A 197 -23.39 -21.22 -1.06
N TYR A 198 -22.07 -21.04 -1.20
CA TYR A 198 -21.18 -22.01 -1.80
C TYR A 198 -20.06 -22.43 -0.83
N PRO A 199 -19.67 -23.71 -0.81
CA PRO A 199 -18.60 -24.18 0.08
C PRO A 199 -17.26 -23.43 -0.11
N ILE A 200 -16.98 -22.93 -1.30
CA ILE A 200 -15.75 -22.14 -1.57
C ILE A 200 -15.71 -20.79 -0.83
N GLU A 201 -16.85 -20.26 -0.39
CA GLU A 201 -16.95 -18.98 0.33
C GLU A 201 -16.49 -19.09 1.80
N TYR A 202 -16.31 -20.30 2.31
CA TYR A 202 -15.60 -20.52 3.58
C TYR A 202 -14.07 -20.42 3.43
N LEU A 203 -13.57 -20.55 2.19
CA LEU A 203 -12.17 -20.37 1.86
C LEU A 203 -11.88 -18.92 1.46
N LEU A 204 -12.67 -18.33 0.56
CA LEU A 204 -12.44 -17.01 -0.03
C LEU A 204 -13.58 -16.04 0.29
N TYR A 205 -13.24 -14.77 0.51
CA TYR A 205 -14.22 -13.68 0.58
C TYR A 205 -14.45 -13.13 -0.84
N PRO A 206 -15.67 -13.18 -1.37
CA PRO A 206 -16.01 -12.47 -2.60
C PRO A 206 -15.77 -10.95 -2.43
N PRO A 207 -15.22 -10.23 -3.44
CA PRO A 207 -14.89 -8.82 -3.30
C PRO A 207 -16.07 -7.89 -2.94
N ASP A 208 -17.29 -8.29 -3.31
CA ASP A 208 -18.55 -7.57 -3.05
C ASP A 208 -19.06 -7.71 -1.61
N VAL A 209 -18.55 -8.70 -0.85
CA VAL A 209 -18.87 -8.91 0.57
C VAL A 209 -17.63 -8.85 1.47
N GLU A 210 -16.48 -8.42 0.92
CA GLU A 210 -15.22 -8.30 1.65
C GLU A 210 -15.17 -7.04 2.53
N GLU A 211 -16.18 -6.87 3.39
CA GLU A 211 -16.30 -5.74 4.31
C GLU A 211 -15.63 -6.02 5.66
N LEU A 212 -15.33 -4.96 6.41
CA LEU A 212 -14.86 -5.07 7.78
C LEU A 212 -16.03 -5.19 8.76
N SER A 213 -15.79 -5.89 9.86
CA SER A 213 -16.75 -5.95 10.96
C SER A 213 -17.01 -4.57 11.56
N SER A 214 -18.21 -4.36 12.11
CA SER A 214 -18.56 -3.12 12.79
C SER A 214 -17.59 -2.79 13.94
N PHE A 215 -17.12 -3.82 14.65
CA PHE A 215 -16.08 -3.70 15.67
C PHE A 215 -14.78 -3.15 15.10
N SER A 216 -14.27 -3.73 14.00
CA SER A 216 -13.02 -3.27 13.38
C SER A 216 -13.12 -1.86 12.83
N VAL A 217 -14.28 -1.48 12.26
CA VAL A 217 -14.52 -0.10 11.80
C VAL A 217 -14.45 0.87 12.98
N GLN A 218 -15.20 0.60 14.06
CA GLN A 218 -15.20 1.45 15.25
C GLN A 218 -13.84 1.53 15.94
N LEU A 219 -13.10 0.41 15.98
CA LEU A 219 -11.75 0.37 16.52
C LEU A 219 -10.83 1.32 15.74
N ARG A 220 -10.82 1.23 14.41
CA ARG A 220 -10.01 2.10 13.55
C ARG A 220 -10.33 3.58 13.76
N GLU A 221 -11.62 3.90 13.85
CA GLU A 221 -12.11 5.26 14.12
C GLU A 221 -11.65 5.75 15.48
N GLN A 222 -11.77 4.95 16.55
CA GLN A 222 -11.39 5.39 17.89
C GLN A 222 -9.89 5.60 18.08
N ILE A 223 -9.05 4.84 17.37
CA ILE A 223 -7.60 5.10 17.37
C ILE A 223 -7.32 6.46 16.74
N TRP A 224 -7.97 6.75 15.60
CA TRP A 224 -7.84 8.05 14.95
C TRP A 224 -8.41 9.19 15.80
N ASP A 225 -9.58 9.04 16.41
CA ASP A 225 -10.14 10.00 17.35
C ASP A 225 -9.14 10.31 18.47
N SER A 226 -8.44 9.29 18.99
CA SER A 226 -7.44 9.45 20.03
C SER A 226 -6.21 10.24 19.55
N ILE A 227 -5.73 9.99 18.33
CA ILE A 227 -4.65 10.77 17.70
C ILE A 227 -5.07 12.24 17.56
N ILE A 228 -6.28 12.48 17.05
CA ILE A 228 -6.82 13.83 16.86
C ILE A 228 -6.93 14.58 18.19
N GLU A 229 -7.43 13.93 19.24
CA GLU A 229 -7.54 14.52 20.56
C GLU A 229 -6.16 14.84 21.17
N LEU A 230 -5.16 13.97 21.01
CA LEU A 230 -3.79 14.25 21.43
C LEU A 230 -3.21 15.48 20.72
N ILE A 231 -3.45 15.61 19.41
CA ILE A 231 -2.99 16.78 18.64
C ILE A 231 -3.64 18.06 19.16
N LYS A 232 -4.96 18.03 19.42
CA LYS A 232 -5.67 19.18 20.00
C LYS A 232 -5.10 19.58 21.37
N GLU A 233 -4.81 18.60 22.22
CA GLU A 233 -4.23 18.86 23.54
C GLU A 233 -2.81 19.44 23.44
N LEU A 234 -1.98 18.92 22.54
CA LEU A 234 -0.63 19.43 22.31
C LEU A 234 -0.64 20.87 21.78
N ALA A 235 -1.56 21.16 20.86
CA ALA A 235 -1.74 22.48 20.28
C ALA A 235 -2.13 23.55 21.33
N LEU A 236 -2.82 23.15 22.40
CA LEU A 236 -3.18 24.05 23.51
C LEU A 236 -2.14 24.08 24.65
N ASN A 237 -1.35 23.03 24.83
CA ASN A 237 -0.47 22.88 25.99
C ASN A 237 0.88 22.24 25.64
N MET A 238 1.87 23.10 25.35
CA MET A 238 3.22 22.70 24.94
C MET A 238 4.12 22.17 26.07
N LYS A 239 3.65 22.16 27.33
CA LYS A 239 4.49 21.80 28.47
C LYS A 239 5.05 20.36 28.40
N PHE A 240 4.43 19.49 27.59
CA PHE A 240 4.84 18.10 27.37
C PHE A 240 4.97 17.79 25.87
N LYS A 241 5.57 18.72 25.10
CA LYS A 241 5.68 18.61 23.63
C LYS A 241 6.34 17.30 23.20
N ASP A 242 7.39 16.86 23.91
CA ASP A 242 8.21 15.73 23.47
C ASP A 242 7.51 14.36 23.60
N GLU A 243 7.01 14.00 24.79
CA GLU A 243 6.40 12.68 25.02
C GLU A 243 5.10 12.47 24.22
N ARG A 244 4.26 13.50 24.13
CA ARG A 244 3.01 13.40 23.36
C ARG A 244 3.26 13.43 21.86
N SER A 245 4.26 14.17 21.38
CA SER A 245 4.66 14.13 19.98
C SER A 245 5.19 12.76 19.59
N ASP A 246 6.01 12.15 20.45
CA ASP A 246 6.52 10.79 20.28
C ASP A 246 5.39 9.75 20.22
N LEU A 247 4.41 9.84 21.13
CA LEU A 247 3.22 8.99 21.11
C LEU A 247 2.35 9.22 19.86
N ILE A 248 2.18 10.47 19.41
CA ILE A 248 1.46 10.78 18.16
C ILE A 248 2.17 10.09 16.99
N ASN A 249 3.48 10.25 16.86
CA ASN A 249 4.27 9.63 15.79
C ASN A 249 4.15 8.10 15.82
N PHE A 250 4.29 7.48 17.00
CA PHE A 250 4.10 6.05 17.17
C PHE A 250 2.73 5.57 16.67
N LEU A 251 1.67 6.28 17.03
CA LEU A 251 0.30 5.91 16.64
C LEU A 251 0.07 6.13 15.15
N THR A 252 0.55 7.23 14.59
CA THR A 252 0.43 7.50 13.15
C THR A 252 1.21 6.46 12.35
N ASP A 253 2.46 6.16 12.72
CA ASP A 253 3.27 5.14 12.05
C ASP A 253 2.59 3.77 12.13
N PHE A 254 2.04 3.41 13.30
CA PHE A 254 1.25 2.19 13.45
C PHE A 254 0.04 2.14 12.50
N MET A 255 -0.73 3.23 12.39
CA MET A 255 -1.89 3.28 11.49
C MET A 255 -1.48 3.18 10.02
N GLU A 256 -0.34 3.75 9.66
CA GLU A 256 0.24 3.67 8.31
C GLU A 256 0.73 2.25 7.96
N GLU A 257 1.43 1.59 8.88
CA GLU A 257 1.82 0.16 8.74
C GLU A 257 0.59 -0.73 8.48
N GLN A 258 -0.57 -0.36 9.04
CA GLN A 258 -1.83 -1.07 8.83
C GLN A 258 -2.63 -0.59 7.61
N SER A 259 -2.14 0.42 6.88
CA SER A 259 -2.83 1.08 5.77
C SER A 259 -4.21 1.65 6.17
N ILE A 260 -4.33 2.20 7.38
CA ILE A 260 -5.57 2.78 7.92
C ILE A 260 -5.46 4.30 7.93
N GLN A 261 -6.21 4.94 7.03
CA GLN A 261 -6.21 6.39 6.87
C GLN A 261 -7.26 7.09 7.75
N PRO A 262 -7.08 8.39 8.08
CA PRO A 262 -8.08 9.13 8.83
C PRO A 262 -9.29 9.44 7.94
N ASN A 263 -10.49 9.23 8.48
CA ASN A 263 -11.73 9.69 7.84
C ASN A 263 -11.78 11.23 7.69
N ALA A 264 -12.53 11.72 6.71
CA ALA A 264 -12.65 13.16 6.42
C ALA A 264 -13.09 14.00 7.64
N TYR A 265 -13.96 13.45 8.49
CA TYR A 265 -14.43 14.16 9.68
C TYR A 265 -13.31 14.44 10.70
N HIS A 266 -12.29 13.58 10.79
CA HIS A 266 -11.14 13.81 11.68
C HIS A 266 -10.40 15.08 11.28
N ILE A 267 -10.18 15.23 9.96
CA ILE A 267 -9.51 16.39 9.38
C ILE A 267 -10.35 17.66 9.58
N ILE A 268 -11.65 17.58 9.30
CA ILE A 268 -12.59 18.70 9.51
C ILE A 268 -12.61 19.12 10.98
N SER A 269 -12.66 18.16 11.91
CA SER A 269 -12.62 18.39 13.36
C SER A 269 -11.37 19.15 13.80
N LEU A 270 -10.20 18.87 13.19
CA LEU A 270 -8.98 19.64 13.47
C LEU A 270 -9.05 21.07 12.93
N PHE A 271 -9.59 21.26 11.72
CA PHE A 271 -9.76 22.60 11.16
C PHE A 271 -10.74 23.45 11.95
N ASP A 272 -11.88 22.87 12.35
CA ASP A 272 -12.87 23.54 13.21
C ASP A 272 -12.25 23.90 14.56
N PHE A 273 -11.53 22.96 15.18
CA PHE A 273 -10.82 23.21 16.43
C PHE A 273 -9.80 24.36 16.31
N TYR A 274 -8.99 24.38 15.25
CA TYR A 274 -8.05 25.46 15.01
C TYR A 274 -8.76 26.79 14.85
N ARG A 275 -9.82 26.84 14.03
CA ARG A 275 -10.64 28.04 13.82
C ARG A 275 -11.20 28.59 15.13
N GLU A 276 -11.66 27.73 16.02
CA GLU A 276 -12.23 28.10 17.32
C GLU A 276 -11.17 28.57 18.34
N ASN A 277 -9.89 28.22 18.14
CA ASN A 277 -8.81 28.47 19.10
C ASN A 277 -7.64 29.28 18.51
N GLN A 278 -7.85 30.02 17.40
CA GLN A 278 -6.80 30.76 16.69
C GLN A 278 -6.00 31.73 17.58
N THR A 279 -6.63 32.30 18.62
CA THR A 279 -5.96 33.24 19.53
C THR A 279 -5.05 32.56 20.57
N LYS A 280 -5.19 31.24 20.75
CA LYS A 280 -4.45 30.44 21.75
C LYS A 280 -3.42 29.51 21.14
N ILE A 281 -3.55 29.20 19.85
CA ILE A 281 -2.71 28.24 19.14
C ILE A 281 -1.72 29.01 18.25
N ASN A 282 -0.45 28.64 18.31
CA ASN A 282 0.54 29.13 17.38
C ASN A 282 0.37 28.45 16.01
N GLN A 283 0.24 29.26 14.95
CA GLN A 283 0.05 28.79 13.58
C GLN A 283 1.19 27.89 13.08
N SER A 284 2.46 28.19 13.40
CA SER A 284 3.59 27.39 12.92
C SER A 284 3.62 26.01 13.57
N ASP A 285 3.35 25.96 14.87
CA ASP A 285 3.29 24.70 15.62
C ASP A 285 2.09 23.84 15.19
N PHE A 286 0.94 24.46 14.93
CA PHE A 286 -0.21 23.74 14.42
C PHE A 286 0.03 23.22 12.99
N ALA A 287 0.74 23.98 12.16
CA ALA A 287 1.14 23.53 10.83
C ALA A 287 2.12 22.33 10.90
N GLU A 288 3.04 22.33 11.86
CA GLU A 288 3.92 21.19 12.16
C GLU A 288 3.10 19.95 12.54
N LEU A 289 2.13 20.08 13.44
CA LEU A 289 1.26 18.96 13.85
C LEU A 289 0.38 18.44 12.71
N LEU A 290 -0.17 19.35 11.89
CA LEU A 290 -0.91 18.98 10.68
C LEU A 290 -0.02 18.27 9.66
N SER A 291 1.28 18.56 9.62
CA SER A 291 2.20 17.90 8.70
C SER A 291 2.30 16.39 8.98
N ILE A 292 2.19 15.97 10.24
CA ILE A 292 2.19 14.56 10.66
C ILE A 292 1.02 13.82 10.00
N ILE A 293 -0.19 14.37 10.07
CA ILE A 293 -1.38 13.77 9.44
C ILE A 293 -1.33 13.90 7.91
N ARG A 294 -0.82 15.03 7.39
CA ARG A 294 -0.74 15.26 5.94
C ARG A 294 0.11 14.22 5.22
N LYS A 295 1.20 13.77 5.83
CA LYS A 295 2.00 12.64 5.30
C LYS A 295 1.13 11.42 5.03
N GLN A 296 0.17 11.15 5.91
CA GLN A 296 -0.72 9.98 5.83
C GLN A 296 -1.84 10.19 4.81
N SER A 297 -2.45 11.38 4.77
CA SER A 297 -3.53 11.73 3.85
C SER A 297 -3.09 12.04 2.41
N SER A 298 -1.80 11.87 2.09
CA SER A 298 -1.35 12.01 0.71
C SER A 298 -2.09 10.97 -0.13
N PRO A 299 -2.75 11.35 -1.25
CA PRO A 299 -3.41 10.38 -2.08
C PRO A 299 -2.42 9.28 -2.42
N ILE A 300 -2.76 8.05 -2.05
CA ILE A 300 -2.11 6.86 -2.55
C ILE A 300 -2.29 6.94 -4.06
N ASP A 301 -1.26 7.38 -4.76
CA ASP A 301 -1.22 7.21 -6.20
C ASP A 301 -1.26 5.70 -6.44
N ASN A 302 -2.43 5.19 -6.84
CA ASN A 302 -2.64 3.82 -7.30
C ASN A 302 -1.86 3.50 -8.59
N THR A 303 -0.79 4.24 -8.88
CA THR A 303 0.17 3.96 -9.94
C THR A 303 1.47 3.52 -9.27
N SER A 304 1.68 2.21 -9.30
CA SER A 304 2.87 1.45 -8.86
C SER A 304 3.15 1.45 -7.36
N ASN A 305 3.09 0.25 -6.75
CA ASN A 305 3.95 -0.08 -5.61
C ASN A 305 5.33 0.52 -5.88
N PRO A 306 5.95 1.27 -4.94
CA PRO A 306 7.32 1.72 -5.12
C PRO A 306 8.16 0.46 -5.34
N ILE A 307 8.56 0.24 -6.59
CA ILE A 307 9.46 -0.85 -6.95
C ILE A 307 10.73 -0.58 -6.15
N ASP A 308 11.29 -1.59 -5.50
CA ASP A 308 12.53 -1.43 -4.75
C ASP A 308 13.58 -0.75 -5.66
N ALA A 309 14.08 0.41 -5.24
CA ALA A 309 15.07 1.17 -6.02
C ALA A 309 16.29 0.30 -6.36
N SER A 310 16.66 -0.63 -5.47
CA SER A 310 17.73 -1.60 -5.72
C SER A 310 17.38 -2.59 -6.84
N LEU A 311 16.11 -2.97 -6.99
CA LEU A 311 15.67 -3.81 -8.11
C LEU A 311 15.77 -3.05 -9.45
N LEU A 312 15.35 -1.78 -9.49
CA LEU A 312 15.46 -0.97 -10.71
C LEU A 312 16.91 -0.72 -11.11
N ILE A 313 17.79 -0.46 -10.14
CA ILE A 313 19.24 -0.32 -10.38
C ILE A 313 19.80 -1.60 -11.00
N ASN A 314 19.48 -2.77 -10.42
CA ASN A 314 19.93 -4.06 -10.93
C ASN A 314 19.40 -4.34 -12.35
N GLN A 315 18.13 -4.00 -12.64
CA GLN A 315 17.55 -4.16 -13.97
C GLN A 315 18.21 -3.23 -15.01
N LEU A 316 18.48 -1.98 -14.64
CA LEU A 316 19.16 -1.00 -15.48
C LEU A 316 20.57 -1.50 -15.86
N GLU A 317 21.31 -2.02 -14.88
CA GLU A 317 22.65 -2.60 -15.09
C GLU A 317 22.63 -3.87 -15.95
N ALA A 318 21.66 -4.75 -15.71
CA ALA A 318 21.55 -6.01 -16.44
C ALA A 318 21.11 -5.83 -17.90
N THR A 319 20.50 -4.68 -18.24
CA THR A 319 19.98 -4.43 -19.60
C THR A 319 21.12 -4.19 -20.58
N PRO A 320 21.32 -5.04 -21.61
CA PRO A 320 22.41 -4.87 -22.57
C PRO A 320 22.25 -3.59 -23.42
N LYS A 321 23.37 -2.92 -23.69
CA LYS A 321 23.41 -1.77 -24.62
C LYS A 321 23.12 -2.26 -26.05
N GLY A 322 22.33 -1.51 -26.82
CA GLY A 322 22.00 -1.80 -28.22
C GLY A 322 20.56 -1.47 -28.62
N THR A 323 20.34 -1.25 -29.91
CA THR A 323 19.00 -0.99 -30.50
C THR A 323 18.00 -2.11 -30.22
N GLU A 324 18.46 -3.36 -30.17
CA GLU A 324 17.61 -4.54 -29.95
C GLU A 324 16.89 -4.51 -28.59
N ASN A 325 17.52 -3.90 -27.58
CA ASN A 325 16.97 -3.79 -26.22
C ASN A 325 16.47 -2.38 -25.90
N ALA A 326 16.28 -1.51 -26.91
CA ALA A 326 15.87 -0.13 -26.70
C ALA A 326 14.51 -0.01 -26.00
N GLY A 327 13.53 -0.86 -26.37
CA GLY A 327 12.21 -0.86 -25.70
C GLY A 327 12.30 -1.25 -24.23
N VAL A 328 13.07 -2.29 -23.90
CA VAL A 328 13.31 -2.72 -22.51
C VAL A 328 13.97 -1.60 -21.71
N TYR A 329 14.95 -0.91 -22.31
CA TYR A 329 15.59 0.23 -21.68
C TYR A 329 14.60 1.38 -21.44
N HIS A 330 13.76 1.71 -22.42
CA HIS A 330 12.70 2.73 -22.26
C HIS A 330 11.74 2.38 -21.12
N ASP A 331 11.37 1.11 -20.99
CA ASP A 331 10.50 0.62 -19.94
C ASP A 331 11.11 0.77 -18.55
N ILE A 332 12.39 0.45 -18.40
CA ILE A 332 13.11 0.58 -17.13
C ILE A 332 13.29 2.06 -16.78
N ILE A 333 13.73 2.88 -17.73
CA ILE A 333 13.91 4.31 -17.52
C ILE A 333 12.60 4.99 -17.15
N PHE A 334 11.49 4.62 -17.79
CA PHE A 334 10.16 5.12 -17.42
C PHE A 334 9.82 4.81 -15.96
N GLN A 335 10.10 3.58 -15.49
CA GLN A 335 9.89 3.20 -14.09
C GLN A 335 10.80 3.99 -13.15
N CYS A 336 12.10 4.11 -13.47
CA CYS A 336 13.05 4.90 -12.69
C CYS A 336 12.59 6.34 -12.53
N LEU A 337 12.22 7.00 -13.63
CA LEU A 337 11.78 8.40 -13.62
C LEU A 337 10.45 8.58 -12.88
N THR A 338 9.52 7.63 -13.03
CA THR A 338 8.25 7.63 -12.27
C THR A 338 8.51 7.56 -10.78
N GLN A 339 9.49 6.76 -10.34
CA GLN A 339 9.85 6.66 -8.93
C GLN A 339 10.60 7.90 -8.42
N ILE A 340 11.65 8.32 -9.12
CA ILE A 340 12.47 9.51 -8.76
C ILE A 340 11.55 10.74 -8.64
N PHE A 341 10.70 10.96 -9.64
CA PHE A 341 9.88 12.17 -9.76
C PHE A 341 8.42 11.98 -9.38
N SER A 342 8.10 10.95 -8.59
CA SER A 342 6.74 10.64 -8.14
C SER A 342 5.97 11.83 -7.56
N GLY A 343 6.64 12.77 -6.88
CA GLY A 343 6.02 13.99 -6.34
C GLY A 343 5.90 15.16 -7.33
N ALA A 344 6.69 15.17 -8.40
CA ALA A 344 6.86 16.34 -9.28
C ALA A 344 6.27 16.13 -10.69
N LEU A 345 6.31 14.90 -11.21
CA LEU A 345 5.88 14.54 -12.56
C LEU A 345 4.74 13.54 -12.50
N LYS A 346 3.67 13.78 -13.28
CA LYS A 346 2.46 12.94 -13.29
C LYS A 346 2.05 12.55 -14.71
N ARG A 347 1.08 11.63 -14.81
CA ARG A 347 0.46 11.19 -16.08
C ARG A 347 1.49 10.79 -17.16
N GLY A 348 2.55 10.10 -16.75
CA GLY A 348 3.61 9.64 -17.64
C GLY A 348 3.09 8.73 -18.75
N GLN A 349 3.57 8.94 -19.97
CA GLN A 349 3.22 8.13 -21.14
C GLN A 349 4.48 7.76 -21.92
N LYS A 350 4.50 6.53 -22.45
CA LYS A 350 5.51 6.05 -23.39
C LYS A 350 4.96 6.05 -24.81
N GLU A 351 5.85 6.18 -25.80
CA GLU A 351 5.57 6.00 -27.22
C GLU A 351 4.40 6.86 -27.76
N VAL A 352 4.31 8.12 -27.31
CA VAL A 352 3.22 9.01 -27.71
C VAL A 352 3.40 9.45 -29.17
N SER A 353 2.40 9.13 -30.00
CA SER A 353 2.34 9.56 -31.40
C SER A 353 1.83 11.00 -31.51
N LEU A 354 2.63 11.88 -32.13
CA LEU A 354 2.26 13.24 -32.48
C LEU A 354 2.16 13.41 -34.00
N ASN A 355 1.27 14.31 -34.43
CA ASN A 355 1.04 14.69 -35.84
C ASN A 355 0.79 13.49 -36.77
N GLU A 356 -0.36 12.84 -36.61
CA GLU A 356 -0.79 11.72 -37.48
C GLU A 356 0.25 10.58 -37.58
N GLY A 357 0.96 10.29 -36.49
CA GLY A 357 1.92 9.18 -36.40
C GLY A 357 3.32 9.45 -36.94
N ARG A 358 3.65 10.68 -37.38
CA ARG A 358 4.98 11.00 -37.96
C ARG A 358 6.07 11.29 -36.93
N LYS A 359 5.71 11.64 -35.69
CA LYS A 359 6.67 11.95 -34.63
C LYS A 359 6.38 11.11 -33.39
N ARG A 360 7.32 10.27 -32.92
CA ARG A 360 7.19 9.42 -31.71
C ARG A 360 8.03 9.95 -30.56
N ILE A 361 7.42 10.27 -29.42
CA ILE A 361 8.17 10.66 -28.21
C ILE A 361 8.42 9.39 -27.40
N ASP A 362 9.66 9.16 -26.97
CA ASP A 362 9.98 8.00 -26.14
C ASP A 362 9.19 8.06 -24.83
N ILE A 363 9.34 9.14 -24.05
CA ILE A 363 8.64 9.34 -22.78
C ILE A 363 8.19 10.81 -22.64
N VAL A 364 6.99 11.02 -22.10
CA VAL A 364 6.50 12.35 -21.72
C VAL A 364 5.81 12.31 -20.36
N PHE A 365 6.07 13.32 -19.54
CA PHE A 365 5.37 13.57 -18.28
C PHE A 365 4.74 14.94 -18.24
N ASP A 366 3.77 15.10 -17.35
CA ASP A 366 3.16 16.38 -17.04
C ASP A 366 3.82 16.98 -15.83
N ASN A 367 4.25 18.23 -15.96
CA ASN A 367 4.87 18.96 -14.87
C ASN A 367 3.79 19.40 -13.88
N HIS A 368 3.75 18.73 -12.73
CA HIS A 368 2.87 19.02 -11.60
C HIS A 368 3.66 19.52 -10.38
N ASP A 369 4.92 19.90 -10.59
CA ASP A 369 5.80 20.31 -9.53
C ASP A 369 5.39 21.68 -8.97
N ASN A 370 5.34 21.78 -7.65
CA ASN A 370 4.97 23.01 -6.93
C ASN A 370 6.17 23.64 -6.20
N THR A 371 7.17 22.86 -5.83
CA THR A 371 8.26 23.31 -4.94
C THR A 371 9.65 22.77 -5.30
N GLY A 372 9.74 21.78 -6.19
CA GLY A 372 11.00 21.16 -6.60
C GLY A 372 11.63 21.81 -7.83
N PHE A 373 12.54 21.06 -8.46
CA PHE A 373 13.36 21.53 -9.59
C PHE A 373 12.53 22.05 -10.77
N PHE A 374 11.46 21.34 -11.15
CA PHE A 374 10.66 21.72 -12.31
C PHE A 374 9.80 22.96 -12.03
N ALA A 375 9.39 23.15 -10.77
CA ALA A 375 8.77 24.40 -10.32
C ALA A 375 9.79 25.55 -10.31
N TYR A 376 11.00 25.29 -9.82
CA TYR A 376 12.09 26.27 -9.76
C TYR A 376 12.44 26.83 -11.14
N ILE A 377 12.68 25.98 -12.14
CA ILE A 377 13.00 26.46 -13.51
C ILE A 377 11.81 27.16 -14.18
N ARG A 378 10.57 26.71 -13.89
CA ARG A 378 9.35 27.36 -14.39
C ARG A 378 9.23 28.78 -13.82
N ASP A 379 9.40 28.93 -12.52
CA ASP A 379 9.06 30.16 -11.81
C ASP A 379 10.22 31.15 -11.76
N ARG A 380 11.47 30.67 -11.65
CA ARG A 380 12.66 31.56 -11.57
C ARG A 380 13.24 31.88 -12.93
N TYR A 381 13.31 30.90 -13.82
CA TYR A 381 13.86 31.08 -15.18
C TYR A 381 12.77 31.34 -16.23
N GLN A 382 11.49 31.36 -15.81
CA GLN A 382 10.34 31.62 -16.69
C GLN A 382 10.28 30.64 -17.89
N ILE A 383 10.70 29.39 -17.64
CA ILE A 383 10.69 28.36 -18.66
C ILE A 383 9.30 27.74 -18.72
N PHE A 384 8.64 27.93 -19.86
CA PHE A 384 7.37 27.26 -20.11
C PHE A 384 7.60 25.75 -20.31
N CYS A 385 7.29 24.94 -19.30
CA CYS A 385 7.49 23.49 -19.31
C CYS A 385 6.29 22.72 -18.73
N PRO A 386 5.06 22.85 -19.29
CA PRO A 386 3.91 22.07 -18.83
C PRO A 386 4.05 20.56 -19.10
N LYS A 387 4.89 20.20 -20.10
CA LYS A 387 5.30 18.83 -20.40
C LYS A 387 6.81 18.72 -20.27
N ILE A 388 7.28 17.59 -19.76
CA ILE A 388 8.68 17.22 -19.74
C ILE A 388 8.88 16.11 -20.78
N PHE A 389 9.54 16.46 -21.89
CA PHE A 389 9.86 15.51 -22.95
C PHE A 389 11.17 14.81 -22.63
N ILE A 390 11.18 13.50 -22.78
CA ILE A 390 12.34 12.68 -22.47
C ILE A 390 12.64 11.78 -23.65
N GLU A 391 13.87 11.87 -24.15
CA GLU A 391 14.39 11.05 -25.23
C GLU A 391 15.43 10.09 -24.66
N CYS A 392 15.30 8.80 -24.92
CA CYS A 392 16.12 7.76 -24.27
C CYS A 392 16.88 6.94 -25.31
N LYS A 393 18.21 6.87 -25.19
CA LYS A 393 19.07 6.15 -26.14
C LYS A 393 19.85 5.02 -25.46
N ASN A 394 19.51 3.79 -25.81
CA ASN A 394 20.23 2.58 -25.37
C ASN A 394 21.47 2.30 -26.24
N TYR A 395 22.31 3.30 -26.50
CA TYR A 395 23.52 3.15 -27.33
C TYR A 395 24.78 3.31 -26.49
N SER A 396 25.88 2.71 -26.93
CA SER A 396 27.21 2.89 -26.34
C SER A 396 27.93 4.13 -26.87
N SER A 397 27.35 4.83 -27.85
CA SER A 397 27.94 6.04 -28.46
C SER A 397 27.23 7.29 -27.99
N ASP A 398 27.98 8.37 -27.80
CA ASP A 398 27.45 9.66 -27.41
C ASP A 398 26.32 10.11 -28.35
N PRO A 399 25.22 10.66 -27.80
CA PRO A 399 24.18 11.28 -28.61
C PRO A 399 24.77 12.32 -29.56
N LYS A 400 24.23 12.40 -30.78
CA LYS A 400 24.66 13.32 -31.82
C LYS A 400 23.57 14.37 -32.05
N ASN A 401 23.78 15.21 -33.05
CA ASN A 401 22.84 16.27 -33.41
C ASN A 401 21.43 15.73 -33.77
N PRO A 402 21.27 14.58 -34.46
CA PRO A 402 19.94 14.05 -34.77
C PRO A 402 19.09 13.78 -33.52
N GLU A 403 19.68 13.30 -32.43
CA GLU A 403 18.97 13.03 -31.18
C GLU A 403 18.56 14.32 -30.46
N MET A 404 19.43 15.33 -30.47
CA MET A 404 19.10 16.67 -29.97
C MET A 404 17.97 17.31 -30.79
N ASP A 405 18.05 17.24 -32.12
CA ASP A 405 17.05 17.78 -33.03
C ASP A 405 15.70 17.06 -32.88
N GLN A 406 15.70 15.75 -32.55
CA GLN A 406 14.48 14.99 -32.25
C GLN A 406 13.75 15.54 -31.03
N LEU A 407 14.48 15.87 -29.97
CA LEU A 407 13.92 16.42 -28.73
C LEU A 407 13.49 17.88 -28.92
N LEU A 408 14.34 18.71 -29.53
CA LEU A 408 14.00 20.10 -29.87
C LEU A 408 12.77 20.18 -30.78
N GLY A 409 12.61 19.21 -31.69
CA GLY A 409 11.45 19.11 -32.56
C GLY A 409 10.12 18.77 -31.86
N ARG A 410 10.14 18.50 -30.54
CA ARG A 410 8.95 18.31 -29.67
C ARG A 410 8.55 19.58 -28.93
N PHE A 411 9.49 20.51 -28.80
CA PHE A 411 9.21 21.78 -28.17
C PHE A 411 8.28 22.61 -29.03
N GLY A 412 7.52 23.46 -28.35
CA GLY A 412 6.48 24.23 -28.99
C GLY A 412 5.87 25.23 -28.04
N GLN A 413 5.16 26.20 -28.62
CA GLN A 413 4.52 27.28 -27.86
C GLN A 413 3.46 26.80 -26.87
N TYR A 414 2.87 25.62 -27.09
CA TYR A 414 1.84 25.02 -26.23
C TYR A 414 2.32 23.77 -25.50
N SER A 415 3.38 23.12 -25.99
CA SER A 415 3.89 21.87 -25.44
C SER A 415 5.01 22.07 -24.43
N GLY A 416 5.74 23.19 -24.49
CA GLY A 416 6.85 23.50 -23.59
C GLY A 416 8.19 23.61 -24.31
N LYS A 417 9.22 24.05 -23.58
CA LYS A 417 10.58 24.32 -24.07
C LYS A 417 11.67 23.65 -23.22
N PHE A 418 11.32 22.60 -22.49
CA PHE A 418 12.25 21.87 -21.64
C PHE A 418 12.18 20.36 -21.93
N GLY A 419 13.33 19.71 -21.91
CA GLY A 419 13.42 18.27 -22.07
C GLY A 419 14.66 17.66 -21.44
N ILE A 420 14.66 16.33 -21.35
CA ILE A 420 15.73 15.53 -20.77
C ILE A 420 16.21 14.56 -21.84
N LEU A 421 17.51 14.52 -22.09
CA LEU A 421 18.15 13.52 -22.92
C LEU A 421 18.81 12.45 -22.04
N LEU A 422 18.43 11.20 -22.19
CA LEU A 422 18.94 10.12 -21.36
C LEU A 422 19.69 9.10 -22.21
N CYS A 423 20.90 8.76 -21.81
CA CYS A 423 21.73 7.78 -22.51
C CYS A 423 22.50 6.89 -21.52
N ARG A 424 23.07 5.79 -22.02
CA ARG A 424 23.80 4.84 -21.17
C ARG A 424 25.05 5.47 -20.55
N GLU A 425 25.79 6.21 -21.36
CA GLU A 425 27.11 6.75 -21.02
C GLU A 425 27.48 7.86 -22.01
N VAL A 426 28.25 8.85 -21.54
CA VAL A 426 28.79 9.93 -22.38
C VAL A 426 30.31 9.92 -22.32
N THR A 427 30.93 9.63 -23.46
CA THR A 427 32.40 9.58 -23.60
C THR A 427 33.00 10.99 -23.63
N ASN A 428 32.35 11.94 -24.30
CA ASN A 428 32.78 13.33 -24.40
C ASN A 428 31.71 14.27 -23.84
N TYR A 429 31.74 14.42 -22.50
CA TYR A 429 30.79 15.23 -21.73
C TYR A 429 30.73 16.68 -22.23
N GLU A 430 31.91 17.32 -22.37
CA GLU A 430 32.03 18.71 -22.81
C GLU A 430 31.36 18.97 -24.15
N LYS A 431 31.55 18.06 -25.12
CA LYS A 431 30.95 18.19 -26.44
C LYS A 431 29.43 18.07 -26.39
N LEU A 432 28.87 17.20 -25.55
CA LEU A 432 27.43 17.06 -25.40
C LEU A 432 26.83 18.25 -24.65
N LEU A 433 27.49 18.71 -23.59
CA LEU A 433 27.10 19.92 -22.85
C LEU A 433 27.11 21.15 -23.77
N GLN A 434 28.16 21.32 -24.58
CA GLN A 434 28.24 22.42 -25.54
C GLN A 434 27.06 22.42 -26.52
N ARG A 435 26.63 21.25 -27.01
CA ARG A 435 25.44 21.15 -27.87
C ARG A 435 24.15 21.56 -27.16
N CYS A 436 24.03 21.24 -25.86
CA CYS A 436 22.89 21.68 -25.06
C CYS A 436 22.90 23.21 -24.87
N LYS A 437 24.07 23.79 -24.61
CA LYS A 437 24.27 25.24 -24.53
C LYS A 437 23.95 25.93 -25.87
N ASP A 438 24.41 25.38 -26.98
CA ASP A 438 24.13 25.92 -28.32
C ASP A 438 22.62 25.94 -28.61
N ALA A 439 21.88 24.89 -28.23
CA ALA A 439 20.43 24.82 -28.37
C ALA A 439 19.71 25.88 -27.53
N MET A 440 20.18 26.11 -26.29
CA MET A 440 19.68 27.15 -25.40
C MET A 440 19.97 28.55 -25.97
N HIS A 441 21.20 28.83 -26.39
CA HIS A 441 21.60 30.13 -26.94
C HIS A 441 20.88 30.48 -28.25
N GLN A 442 20.50 29.47 -29.04
CA GLN A 442 19.66 29.66 -30.22
C GLN A 442 18.17 29.81 -29.89
N ALA A 443 17.80 29.91 -28.60
CA ALA A 443 16.43 30.01 -28.09
C ALA A 443 15.50 28.87 -28.55
N LYS A 444 16.07 27.71 -28.91
CA LYS A 444 15.31 26.54 -29.39
C LYS A 444 14.66 25.79 -28.22
N GLY A 445 15.29 25.83 -27.05
CA GLY A 445 14.79 25.25 -25.80
C GLY A 445 15.94 24.80 -24.89
N HIS A 446 15.60 24.22 -23.75
CA HIS A 446 16.54 23.82 -22.71
C HIS A 446 16.54 22.30 -22.60
N ILE A 447 17.73 21.71 -22.69
CA ILE A 447 17.93 20.26 -22.57
C ILE A 447 18.97 20.03 -21.51
N ILE A 448 18.61 19.28 -20.47
CA ILE A 448 19.58 18.64 -19.58
C ILE A 448 19.76 17.19 -20.01
N PHE A 449 20.90 16.58 -19.68
CA PHE A 449 21.14 15.18 -20.02
C PHE A 449 21.57 14.36 -18.81
N PHE A 450 21.21 13.08 -18.84
CA PHE A 450 21.54 12.09 -17.82
C PHE A 450 22.20 10.85 -18.43
N GLU A 451 23.13 10.30 -17.68
CA GLU A 451 23.70 8.97 -17.86
C GLU A 451 23.05 7.96 -16.90
N ASP A 452 23.27 6.65 -17.12
CA ASP A 452 22.80 5.61 -16.18
C ASP A 452 23.28 5.88 -14.75
N LYS A 453 24.51 6.41 -14.57
CA LYS A 453 25.06 6.75 -13.26
C LYS A 453 24.25 7.85 -12.55
N ASP A 454 23.72 8.80 -13.31
CA ASP A 454 22.93 9.91 -12.77
C ASP A 454 21.57 9.38 -12.28
N ILE A 455 20.96 8.46 -13.03
CA ILE A 455 19.73 7.78 -12.63
C ILE A 455 19.92 6.95 -11.36
N LYS A 456 21.05 6.25 -11.22
CA LYS A 456 21.38 5.52 -9.99
C LYS A 456 21.52 6.45 -8.79
N ILE A 457 22.24 7.56 -8.93
CA ILE A 457 22.39 8.56 -7.86
C ILE A 457 21.02 9.08 -7.43
N LEU A 458 20.17 9.45 -8.39
CA LEU A 458 18.83 9.95 -8.09
C LEU A 458 17.92 8.90 -7.44
N LEU A 459 18.03 7.62 -7.83
CA LEU A 459 17.31 6.52 -7.19
C LEU A 459 17.77 6.28 -5.75
N GLU A 460 19.08 6.32 -5.49
CA GLU A 460 19.61 6.17 -4.13
C GLU A 460 19.22 7.36 -3.22
N LEU A 461 19.28 8.58 -3.74
CA LEU A 461 18.77 9.76 -3.03
C LEU A 461 17.27 9.63 -2.73
N LYS A 462 16.47 9.14 -3.69
CA LYS A 462 15.05 8.89 -3.51
C LYS A 462 14.79 7.81 -2.46
N LYS A 463 15.55 6.72 -2.50
CA LYS A 463 15.50 5.62 -1.52
C LYS A 463 15.81 6.12 -0.10
N ALA A 464 16.76 7.05 0.03
CA ALA A 464 17.09 7.71 1.29
C ALA A 464 16.11 8.82 1.71
N SER A 465 15.01 9.03 0.96
CA SER A 465 14.06 10.15 1.15
C SER A 465 14.74 11.54 1.16
N ASN A 466 15.87 11.69 0.46
CA ASN A 466 16.65 12.92 0.41
C ASN A 466 16.21 13.81 -0.77
N GLU A 467 15.04 14.43 -0.65
CA GLU A 467 14.48 15.33 -1.67
C GLU A 467 15.34 16.58 -1.90
N GLU A 468 16.00 17.09 -0.86
CA GLU A 468 16.93 18.23 -0.97
C GLU A 468 18.15 17.85 -1.82
N GLY A 469 18.71 16.66 -1.62
CA GLY A 469 19.80 16.14 -2.44
C GLY A 469 19.41 15.95 -3.90
N ILE A 470 18.16 15.53 -4.19
CA ILE A 470 17.64 15.46 -5.56
C ILE A 470 17.58 16.87 -6.16
N MET A 471 17.05 17.84 -5.42
CA MET A 471 16.97 19.23 -5.86
C MET A 471 18.35 19.82 -6.14
N GLU A 472 19.31 19.62 -5.23
CA GLU A 472 20.70 20.09 -5.38
C GLU A 472 21.35 19.45 -6.60
N TYR A 473 21.21 18.13 -6.78
CA TYR A 473 21.79 17.42 -7.91
C TYR A 473 21.28 17.93 -9.26
N LEU A 474 19.96 18.16 -9.38
CA LEU A 474 19.35 18.70 -10.60
C LEU A 474 19.72 20.16 -10.82
N SER A 475 19.82 20.94 -9.74
CA SER A 475 20.24 22.35 -9.80
C SER A 475 21.68 22.46 -10.29
N ASN A 476 22.58 21.57 -9.86
CA ASN A 476 23.96 21.53 -10.37
C ASN A 476 24.00 21.22 -11.88
N LYS A 477 23.21 20.24 -12.35
CA LYS A 477 23.07 19.94 -13.79
C LYS A 477 22.50 21.12 -14.58
N TRP A 478 21.61 21.88 -13.96
CA TRP A 478 21.06 23.10 -14.55
C TRP A 478 22.10 24.23 -14.60
N ASP A 479 22.85 24.44 -13.52
CA ASP A 479 23.91 25.44 -13.44
C ASP A 479 25.00 25.18 -14.47
N GLU A 480 25.40 23.92 -14.69
CA GLU A 480 26.31 23.55 -15.78
C GLU A 480 25.80 23.98 -17.16
N LEU A 481 24.48 23.96 -17.39
CA LEU A 481 23.87 24.37 -18.64
C LEU A 481 23.84 25.90 -18.79
N ILE A 482 23.48 26.64 -17.74
CA ILE A 482 23.25 28.09 -17.83
C ILE A 482 24.49 28.94 -17.55
N LEU A 483 25.45 28.43 -16.78
CA LEU A 483 26.69 29.14 -16.45
C LEU A 483 27.75 28.85 -17.51
N ASN A 484 28.39 29.91 -17.99
CA ASN A 484 29.60 29.81 -18.80
C ASN A 484 30.78 29.77 -17.83
N ASN A 485 31.38 28.60 -17.63
CA ASN A 485 32.72 28.51 -17.07
C ASN A 485 33.75 28.77 -18.17
#